data_AF-A0A3D5ACS0-F1
#
_entry.id   AF-A0A3D5ACS0-F1
#
_cell.length_a   1.000
_cell.length_b   1.000
_cell.length_c   1.000
_cell.angle_alpha   90.00
_cell.angle_beta   90.00
_cell.angle_gamma   90.00
#
_symmetry.space_group_name_H-M   'P 1'
#
loop_
_entity.id
_entity.type
_entity.pdbx_description
1 polymer ?
#
loop_
_entity_poly.entity_id
_entity_poly.type
_entity_poly.pdbx_seq_one_letter_code
_entity_poly.pdbx_strand_id
1 'polypeptide(L)'
;MLEQTITQTPFPNSKKVYIPGKLFPIQVAMREITLSATKLSKGGVEINPPVTIYDTSGPYTDDDAKIDIRKGLPRTRESWILDRQDVEILPQISSDYGQERLADTDLDELRFEYSHKPKKALAGHNVSQLHYARKGIITPEMEYVAIRENQRIEQIEAATMGMEHQHAGHSFGARTPKKLITAEFVREEIAAGRAIIPNNINHPESEPMIIGRNFLVKINANIGNSAVTSSIEEEVDKAVWACRWGADTIMDLSTGKNIHETREW
;
A
#
# COMPACT_ATOMS: atom_id res chain seq x y z
N MET A 1 -19.07 24.74 -12.79
CA MET A 1 -17.77 24.06 -12.67
C MET A 1 -18.08 22.70 -12.08
N LEU A 2 -17.82 21.62 -12.82
CA LEU A 2 -17.94 20.28 -12.25
C LEU A 2 -16.86 20.20 -11.16
N GLU A 3 -17.27 20.11 -9.90
CA GLU A 3 -16.37 19.69 -8.82
C GLU A 3 -15.82 18.33 -9.24
N GLN A 4 -14.58 18.28 -9.73
CA GLN A 4 -13.92 17.02 -10.02
C GLN A 4 -13.82 16.27 -8.71
N THR A 5 -14.70 15.29 -8.53
CA THR A 5 -14.81 14.52 -7.31
C THR A 5 -13.88 13.33 -7.46
N ILE A 6 -12.83 13.27 -6.64
CA ILE A 6 -11.92 12.12 -6.59
C ILE A 6 -12.74 10.84 -6.44
N THR A 7 -12.40 9.83 -7.24
CA THR A 7 -13.18 8.58 -7.27
C THR A 7 -13.14 7.85 -5.93
N GLN A 8 -14.27 7.82 -5.22
CA GLN A 8 -14.41 7.17 -3.90
C GLN A 8 -15.45 6.04 -3.84
N THR A 9 -16.15 5.75 -4.94
CA THR A 9 -17.21 4.74 -4.93
C THR A 9 -16.63 3.35 -4.66
N PRO A 10 -17.20 2.52 -3.78
CA PRO A 10 -16.77 1.13 -3.64
C PRO A 10 -16.88 0.33 -4.95
N PHE A 11 -16.20 -0.81 -5.02
CA PHE A 11 -16.41 -1.73 -6.12
C PHE A 11 -17.76 -2.45 -6.01
N PRO A 12 -18.45 -2.71 -7.13
CA PRO A 12 -19.71 -3.44 -7.10
C PRO A 12 -19.52 -4.83 -6.48
N ASN A 13 -20.49 -5.26 -5.68
CA ASN A 13 -20.51 -6.54 -4.98
C ASN A 13 -19.24 -6.83 -4.14
N SER A 14 -18.52 -5.78 -3.77
CA SER A 14 -17.30 -5.89 -3.00
C SER A 14 -17.37 -4.99 -1.78
N LYS A 15 -16.64 -5.33 -0.72
CA LYS A 15 -16.44 -4.46 0.43
C LYS A 15 -14.97 -4.47 0.85
N LYS A 16 -14.51 -3.36 1.40
CA LYS A 16 -13.21 -3.30 2.09
C LYS A 16 -13.29 -4.18 3.34
N VAL A 17 -12.24 -4.96 3.59
CA VAL A 17 -12.10 -5.75 4.82
C VAL A 17 -10.69 -5.55 5.39
N TYR A 18 -10.59 -5.63 6.72
CA TYR A 18 -9.33 -5.48 7.43
C TYR A 18 -9.02 -6.75 8.21
N ILE A 19 -7.78 -7.24 8.07
CA ILE A 19 -7.32 -8.46 8.72
C ILE A 19 -6.39 -8.07 9.86
N PRO A 20 -6.69 -8.51 11.10
CA PRO A 20 -5.83 -8.20 12.22
C PRO A 20 -4.49 -8.94 12.11
N GLY A 21 -3.42 -8.25 12.50
CA GLY A 21 -2.12 -8.86 12.77
C GLY A 21 -2.18 -9.84 13.95
N LYS A 22 -1.20 -10.76 13.99
CA LYS A 22 -1.01 -11.73 15.07
C LYS A 22 0.17 -11.36 15.97
N LEU A 23 1.22 -10.76 15.39
CA LEU A 23 2.44 -10.33 16.08
C LEU A 23 2.36 -8.86 16.49
N PHE A 24 1.75 -8.03 15.66
CA PHE A 24 1.62 -6.59 15.85
C PHE A 24 0.14 -6.15 15.77
N PRO A 25 -0.23 -5.03 16.44
CA PRO A 25 -1.59 -4.49 16.39
C PRO A 25 -1.84 -3.74 15.07
N ILE A 26 -1.79 -4.45 13.95
CA ILE A 26 -1.96 -3.92 12.59
C ILE A 26 -3.29 -4.38 11.98
N GLN A 27 -3.76 -3.64 10.98
CA GLN A 27 -4.96 -3.95 10.19
C GLN A 27 -4.59 -3.96 8.71
N VAL A 28 -4.68 -5.12 8.06
CA VAL A 28 -4.27 -5.31 6.66
C VAL A 28 -5.48 -5.23 5.75
N ALA A 29 -5.49 -4.21 4.89
CA ALA A 29 -6.59 -3.94 3.98
C ALA A 29 -6.62 -4.92 2.81
N MET A 30 -7.81 -5.45 2.52
CA MET A 30 -8.13 -6.29 1.37
C MET A 30 -9.55 -6.01 0.88
N ARG A 31 -9.94 -6.66 -0.22
CA ARG A 31 -11.30 -6.58 -0.75
C ARG A 31 -11.96 -7.94 -0.77
N GLU A 32 -13.17 -8.02 -0.24
CA GLU A 32 -13.97 -9.24 -0.22
C GLU A 32 -15.10 -9.12 -1.25
N ILE A 33 -15.19 -10.07 -2.18
CA ILE A 33 -16.20 -10.11 -3.24
C ILE A 33 -17.29 -11.11 -2.86
N THR A 34 -18.53 -10.65 -2.81
CA THR A 34 -19.70 -11.51 -2.60
C THR A 34 -20.06 -12.21 -3.90
N LEU A 35 -20.19 -13.54 -3.85
CA LEU A 35 -20.57 -14.37 -4.99
C LEU A 35 -22.06 -14.69 -4.96
N SER A 36 -22.69 -14.76 -6.14
CA SER A 36 -24.04 -15.28 -6.28
C SER A 36 -24.05 -16.79 -6.07
N ALA A 37 -25.18 -17.34 -5.63
CA ALA A 37 -25.29 -18.78 -5.41
C ALA A 37 -25.37 -19.56 -6.73
N THR A 38 -24.70 -20.72 -6.79
CA THR A 38 -24.68 -21.59 -7.97
C THR A 38 -25.97 -22.41 -8.06
N LYS A 39 -26.65 -22.39 -9.21
CA LYS A 39 -27.79 -23.28 -9.49
C LYS A 39 -27.28 -24.63 -10.00
N LEU A 40 -27.55 -25.71 -9.26
CA LEU A 40 -27.08 -27.05 -9.61
C LEU A 40 -27.98 -27.70 -10.68
N SER A 41 -27.37 -28.47 -11.59
CA SER A 41 -28.05 -29.13 -12.71
C SER A 41 -29.12 -30.14 -12.28
N LYS A 42 -29.03 -30.68 -11.06
CA LYS A 42 -30.00 -31.64 -10.47
C LYS A 42 -31.12 -30.97 -9.67
N GLY A 43 -31.23 -29.64 -9.72
CA GLY A 43 -32.03 -28.86 -8.78
C GLY A 43 -31.30 -28.63 -7.45
N GLY A 44 -31.50 -27.46 -6.84
CA GLY A 44 -30.79 -27.03 -5.63
C GLY A 44 -29.88 -25.81 -5.87
N VAL A 45 -29.42 -25.21 -4.77
CA VAL A 45 -28.58 -24.01 -4.76
C VAL A 45 -27.37 -24.26 -3.87
N GLU A 46 -26.17 -23.98 -4.38
CA GLU A 46 -24.93 -24.00 -3.60
C GLU A 46 -24.52 -22.56 -3.27
N ILE A 47 -24.37 -22.26 -1.98
CA ILE A 47 -23.92 -20.95 -1.52
C ILE A 47 -22.41 -20.87 -1.66
N ASN A 48 -21.93 -19.90 -2.43
CA ASN A 48 -20.51 -19.66 -2.60
C ASN A 48 -19.99 -18.75 -1.48
N PRO A 49 -18.93 -19.13 -0.75
CA PRO A 49 -18.29 -18.22 0.17
C PRO A 49 -17.68 -17.03 -0.60
N PRO A 50 -17.52 -15.88 0.03
CA PRO A 50 -16.93 -14.73 -0.63
C PRO A 50 -15.45 -14.98 -0.94
N VAL A 51 -14.93 -14.27 -1.95
CA VAL A 51 -13.52 -14.37 -2.36
C VAL A 51 -12.78 -13.11 -1.89
N THR A 52 -11.76 -13.31 -1.05
CA THR A 52 -10.88 -12.22 -0.65
C THR A 52 -9.75 -12.05 -1.67
N ILE A 53 -9.54 -10.81 -2.11
CA ILE A 53 -8.48 -10.46 -3.04
C ILE A 53 -7.60 -9.33 -2.52
N TYR A 54 -6.39 -9.29 -3.07
CA TYR A 54 -5.48 -8.17 -2.91
C TYR A 54 -6.17 -6.87 -3.37
N ASP A 55 -5.98 -5.79 -2.62
CA ASP A 55 -6.58 -4.49 -2.91
C ASP A 55 -5.58 -3.37 -2.62
N THR A 56 -5.29 -2.58 -3.65
CA THR A 56 -4.34 -1.46 -3.66
C THR A 56 -5.04 -0.11 -3.57
N SER A 57 -6.38 -0.08 -3.54
CA SER A 57 -7.16 1.15 -3.63
C SER A 57 -7.09 2.06 -2.39
N GLY A 58 -6.43 1.62 -1.32
CA GLY A 58 -6.33 2.36 -0.06
C GLY A 58 -7.71 2.67 0.54
N PRO A 59 -7.84 3.74 1.35
CA PRO A 59 -9.09 4.08 2.02
C PRO A 59 -10.17 4.63 1.05
N TYR A 60 -9.85 4.89 -0.22
CA TYR A 60 -10.79 5.45 -1.20
C TYR A 60 -11.90 4.49 -1.64
N THR A 61 -11.89 3.22 -1.22
CA THR A 61 -12.99 2.28 -1.46
C THR A 61 -13.59 1.73 -0.16
N ASP A 62 -13.21 2.35 0.96
CA ASP A 62 -13.79 2.07 2.27
C ASP A 62 -14.97 3.03 2.50
N ASP A 63 -16.17 2.47 2.65
CA ASP A 63 -17.41 3.23 2.88
C ASP A 63 -17.38 4.05 4.17
N ASP A 64 -16.57 3.62 5.15
CA ASP A 64 -16.47 4.28 6.45
C ASP A 64 -15.36 5.34 6.50
N ALA A 65 -14.51 5.42 5.45
CA ALA A 65 -13.41 6.36 5.40
C ALA A 65 -13.89 7.77 5.04
N LYS A 66 -13.46 8.76 5.82
CA LYS A 66 -13.67 10.18 5.52
C LYS A 66 -12.42 10.75 4.86
N ILE A 67 -12.47 10.87 3.55
CA ILE A 67 -11.35 11.38 2.75
C ILE A 67 -11.42 12.91 2.67
N ASP A 68 -10.36 13.56 3.11
CA ASP A 68 -10.12 14.99 2.91
C ASP A 68 -8.71 15.15 2.39
N ILE A 69 -8.58 15.40 1.09
CA ILE A 69 -7.26 15.48 0.45
C ILE A 69 -6.37 16.54 1.07
N ARG A 70 -6.92 17.64 1.59
CA ARG A 70 -6.13 18.72 2.20
C ARG A 70 -5.50 18.31 3.53
N LYS A 71 -6.04 17.28 4.18
CA LYS A 71 -5.51 16.69 5.42
C LYS A 71 -4.62 15.48 5.18
N GLY A 72 -4.64 14.93 3.97
CA GLY A 72 -3.92 13.71 3.62
C GLY A 72 -4.55 12.44 4.18
N LEU A 73 -3.90 11.32 3.88
CA LEU A 73 -4.33 10.01 4.35
C LEU A 73 -3.92 9.75 5.81
N PRO A 74 -4.62 8.85 6.52
CA PRO A 74 -4.20 8.43 7.85
C PRO A 74 -2.78 7.85 7.84
N ARG A 75 -1.95 8.33 8.77
CA ARG A 75 -0.54 7.92 8.92
C ARG A 75 -0.38 6.63 9.70
N THR A 76 -0.94 5.55 9.16
CA THR A 76 -1.09 4.25 9.84
C THR A 76 0.22 3.66 10.36
N ARG A 77 1.35 3.95 9.71
CA ARG A 77 2.68 3.45 10.10
C ARG A 77 3.46 4.35 11.06
N GLU A 78 2.95 5.53 11.39
CA GLU A 78 3.68 6.54 12.17
C GLU A 78 4.14 5.98 13.52
N SER A 79 3.25 5.31 14.26
CA SER A 79 3.61 4.67 15.53
C SER A 79 4.65 3.58 15.36
N TRP A 80 4.55 2.74 14.33
CA TRP A 80 5.50 1.64 14.09
C TRP A 80 6.92 2.15 13.86
N ILE A 81 7.05 3.34 13.25
CA ILE A 81 8.32 4.01 13.00
C ILE A 81 8.87 4.61 14.30
N LEU A 82 8.03 5.28 15.09
CA LEU A 82 8.46 5.92 16.34
C LEU A 82 8.79 4.91 17.45
N ASP A 83 8.03 3.82 17.54
CA ASP A 83 8.18 2.78 18.57
C ASP A 83 9.51 2.03 18.46
N ARG A 84 10.15 2.04 17.28
CA ARG A 84 11.49 1.46 17.07
C ARG A 84 12.62 2.26 17.70
N GLN A 85 12.38 3.52 18.07
CA GLN A 85 13.35 4.40 18.74
C GLN A 85 14.68 4.57 17.99
N ASP A 86 14.68 4.45 16.67
CA ASP A 86 15.86 4.57 15.81
C ASP A 86 15.80 5.77 14.85
N VAL A 87 14.82 6.65 15.05
CA VAL A 87 14.64 7.90 14.31
C VAL A 87 14.60 9.11 15.24
N GLU A 88 15.09 10.25 14.75
CA GLU A 88 14.85 11.58 15.30
C GLU A 88 13.84 12.36 14.44
N ILE A 89 12.99 13.15 15.09
CA ILE A 89 12.08 14.07 14.42
C ILE A 89 12.80 15.42 14.28
N LEU A 90 12.97 15.86 13.04
CA LEU A 90 13.57 17.16 12.73
C LEU A 90 12.54 18.28 12.95
N PRO A 91 12.97 19.49 13.33
CA PRO A 91 12.06 20.62 13.50
C PRO A 91 11.43 21.06 12.17
N GLN A 92 12.15 20.88 11.05
CA GLN A 92 11.77 21.29 9.70
C GLN A 92 12.55 20.51 8.63
N ILE A 93 12.22 20.74 7.36
CA ILE A 93 13.00 20.24 6.21
C ILE A 93 14.43 20.79 6.27
N SER A 94 15.40 19.90 6.05
CA SER A 94 16.83 20.20 6.19
C SER A 94 17.59 20.31 4.87
N SER A 95 16.97 19.98 3.73
CA SER A 95 17.60 20.15 2.42
C SER A 95 17.55 21.59 1.94
N ASP A 96 18.63 22.08 1.33
CA ASP A 96 18.71 23.44 0.77
C ASP A 96 17.52 23.72 -0.17
N TYR A 97 17.27 22.81 -1.13
CA TYR A 97 16.14 22.92 -2.04
C TYR A 97 14.79 22.98 -1.33
N GLY A 98 14.57 22.18 -0.30
CA GLY A 98 13.30 22.19 0.44
C GLY A 98 13.12 23.47 1.27
N GLN A 99 14.20 24.03 1.81
CA GLN A 99 14.17 25.30 2.52
C GLN A 99 13.91 26.48 1.57
N GLU A 100 14.53 26.48 0.39
CA GLU A 100 14.26 27.47 -0.67
C GLU A 100 12.77 27.44 -1.07
N ARG A 101 12.23 26.23 -1.35
CA ARG A 101 10.82 26.07 -1.71
C ARG A 101 9.87 26.43 -0.57
N LEU A 102 10.25 26.25 0.69
CA LEU A 102 9.43 26.63 1.85
C LEU A 102 9.43 28.15 2.11
N ALA A 103 10.49 28.86 1.72
CA ALA A 103 10.59 30.31 1.88
C ALA A 103 9.88 31.11 0.76
N ASP A 104 9.57 30.46 -0.36
CA ASP A 104 8.97 31.08 -1.54
C ASP A 104 7.45 31.31 -1.35
N THR A 105 7.03 32.56 -1.14
CA THR A 105 5.62 32.91 -0.86
C THR A 105 4.70 32.71 -2.07
N ASP A 106 5.23 32.65 -3.30
CA ASP A 106 4.42 32.46 -4.51
C ASP A 106 3.82 31.04 -4.58
N LEU A 107 4.25 30.15 -3.69
CA LEU A 107 3.80 28.75 -3.59
C LEU A 107 2.76 28.53 -2.50
N ASP A 108 2.42 29.54 -1.70
CA ASP A 108 1.54 29.40 -0.54
C ASP A 108 0.18 28.79 -0.91
N GLU A 109 -0.38 29.16 -2.06
CA GLU A 109 -1.66 28.62 -2.55
C GLU A 109 -1.57 27.17 -3.04
N LEU A 110 -0.37 26.69 -3.37
CA LEU A 110 -0.12 25.32 -3.87
C LEU A 110 0.32 24.36 -2.76
N ARG A 111 0.72 24.89 -1.59
CA ARG A 111 1.24 24.10 -0.49
C ARG A 111 0.16 23.24 0.12
N PHE A 112 0.55 22.01 0.40
CA PHE A 112 -0.24 21.10 1.21
C PHE A 112 -0.45 21.70 2.60
N GLU A 113 -1.71 21.81 3.04
CA GLU A 113 -2.05 22.49 4.31
C GLU A 113 -1.41 21.80 5.52
N TYR A 114 -1.15 20.49 5.42
CA TYR A 114 -0.66 19.70 6.53
C TYR A 114 0.84 19.42 6.45
N SER A 115 1.63 20.27 7.13
CA SER A 115 3.09 20.11 7.17
C SER A 115 3.53 19.14 8.27
N HIS A 116 4.08 18.01 7.84
CA HIS A 116 4.67 17.01 8.73
C HIS A 116 6.13 17.28 9.05
N LYS A 117 6.51 17.00 10.29
CA LYS A 117 7.92 17.05 10.69
C LYS A 117 8.69 15.88 10.10
N PRO A 118 9.76 16.12 9.32
CA PRO A 118 10.56 15.06 8.73
C PRO A 118 11.26 14.23 9.81
N LYS A 119 11.47 12.96 9.50
CA LYS A 119 12.22 12.01 10.31
C LYS A 119 13.53 11.66 9.62
N LYS A 120 14.54 11.40 10.44
CA LYS A 120 15.86 10.93 10.02
C LYS A 120 16.29 9.80 10.95
N ALA A 121 17.06 8.84 10.44
CA ALA A 121 17.69 7.84 11.28
C ALA A 121 18.63 8.51 12.31
N LEU A 122 18.60 8.04 13.56
CA LEU A 122 19.57 8.44 14.58
C LEU A 122 20.99 8.14 14.10
N ALA A 123 21.96 8.91 14.59
CA ALA A 123 23.37 8.66 14.31
C ALA A 123 23.74 7.20 14.65
N GLY A 124 24.41 6.52 13.72
CA GLY A 124 24.80 5.11 13.87
C GLY A 124 23.67 4.08 13.67
N HIS A 125 22.43 4.50 13.42
CA HIS A 125 21.30 3.62 13.18
C HIS A 125 21.01 3.46 11.68
N ASN A 126 20.37 2.35 11.32
CA ASN A 126 19.91 2.08 9.96
C ASN A 126 18.47 1.60 10.02
N VAL A 127 17.60 2.34 9.34
CA VAL A 127 16.14 2.17 9.42
C VAL A 127 15.55 1.33 8.28
N SER A 128 16.41 0.73 7.45
CA SER A 128 15.97 -0.05 6.29
C SER A 128 15.44 -1.44 6.70
N GLN A 129 14.45 -1.93 5.96
CA GLN A 129 13.91 -3.28 6.16
C GLN A 129 15.00 -4.36 5.97
N LEU A 130 15.97 -4.12 5.08
CA LEU A 130 17.15 -4.99 4.90
C LEU A 130 18.00 -5.10 6.17
N HIS A 131 18.19 -3.99 6.88
CA HIS A 131 18.95 -3.96 8.13
C HIS A 131 18.27 -4.79 9.22
N TYR A 132 16.97 -4.56 9.45
CA TYR A 132 16.20 -5.34 10.43
C TYR A 132 16.19 -6.83 10.06
N ALA A 133 15.95 -7.15 8.80
CA ALA A 133 15.89 -8.53 8.32
C ALA A 133 17.21 -9.28 8.58
N ARG A 134 18.36 -8.66 8.30
CA ARG A 134 19.69 -9.26 8.54
C ARG A 134 20.04 -9.38 10.03
N LYS A 135 19.43 -8.57 10.89
CA LYS A 135 19.51 -8.71 12.35
C LYS A 135 18.58 -9.79 12.92
N GLY A 136 17.77 -10.46 12.08
CA GLY A 136 16.79 -11.42 12.54
C GLY A 136 15.52 -10.80 13.13
N ILE A 137 15.28 -9.50 12.88
CA ILE A 137 14.13 -8.77 13.40
C ILE A 137 12.98 -8.83 12.39
N ILE A 138 11.81 -9.27 12.85
CA ILE A 138 10.55 -9.15 12.11
C ILE A 138 9.90 -7.81 12.47
N THR A 139 9.58 -6.99 11.47
CA THR A 139 8.92 -5.68 11.67
C THR A 139 7.41 -5.77 11.45
N PRO A 140 6.63 -4.77 11.90
CA PRO A 140 5.20 -4.65 11.54
C PRO A 140 4.97 -4.67 10.03
N GLU A 141 5.87 -4.06 9.24
CA GLU A 141 5.78 -4.11 7.78
C GLU A 141 5.95 -5.53 7.22
N MET A 142 6.85 -6.34 7.80
CA MET A 142 7.04 -7.74 7.37
C MET A 142 5.83 -8.62 7.68
N GLU A 143 5.17 -8.41 8.83
CA GLU A 143 3.91 -9.09 9.11
C GLU A 143 2.79 -8.60 8.18
N TYR A 144 2.69 -7.29 7.96
CA TYR A 144 1.67 -6.69 7.12
C TYR A 144 1.66 -7.33 5.72
N VAL A 145 2.83 -7.39 5.07
CA VAL A 145 2.93 -7.97 3.73
C VAL A 145 2.74 -9.48 3.74
N ALA A 146 3.13 -10.19 4.79
CA ALA A 146 2.86 -11.63 4.90
C ALA A 146 1.35 -11.91 4.90
N ILE A 147 0.58 -11.17 5.69
CA ILE A 147 -0.88 -11.28 5.72
C ILE A 147 -1.48 -10.90 4.37
N ARG A 148 -1.02 -9.80 3.77
CA ARG A 148 -1.52 -9.28 2.49
C ARG A 148 -1.31 -10.27 1.34
N GLU A 149 -0.13 -10.89 1.27
CA GLU A 149 0.21 -11.88 0.24
C GLU A 149 -0.54 -13.20 0.38
N ASN A 150 -1.04 -13.53 1.58
CA ASN A 150 -1.86 -14.71 1.77
C ASN A 150 -3.29 -14.54 1.27
N GLN A 151 -3.81 -13.32 1.08
CA GLN A 151 -5.18 -13.10 0.61
C GLN A 151 -6.27 -13.89 1.37
N ARG A 152 -6.09 -14.09 2.68
CA ARG A 152 -6.86 -15.04 3.50
C ARG A 152 -6.93 -16.46 2.90
N ILE A 153 -5.79 -17.02 2.50
CA ILE A 153 -5.71 -18.37 1.90
C ILE A 153 -6.35 -19.45 2.80
N GLU A 154 -6.41 -19.24 4.11
CA GLU A 154 -7.13 -20.10 5.05
C GLU A 154 -8.64 -20.23 4.75
N GLN A 155 -9.26 -19.27 4.05
CA GLN A 155 -10.65 -19.39 3.58
C GLN A 155 -10.85 -20.59 2.63
N ILE A 156 -9.77 -21.08 2.00
CA ILE A 156 -9.82 -22.27 1.14
C ILE A 156 -10.28 -23.50 1.94
N GLU A 157 -9.98 -23.59 3.24
CA GLU A 157 -10.42 -24.72 4.08
C GLU A 157 -11.95 -24.80 4.23
N ALA A 158 -12.64 -23.68 4.02
CA ALA A 158 -14.10 -23.59 4.03
C ALA A 158 -14.70 -23.53 2.62
N ALA A 159 -13.88 -23.73 1.58
CA ALA A 159 -14.28 -23.52 0.22
C ALA A 159 -14.97 -24.75 -0.39
N THR A 160 -15.75 -24.54 -1.44
CA THR A 160 -16.37 -25.65 -2.17
C THR A 160 -15.30 -26.46 -2.89
N MET A 161 -15.60 -27.70 -3.27
CA MET A 161 -14.67 -28.56 -4.02
C MET A 161 -14.10 -27.88 -5.29
N GLY A 162 -14.86 -26.97 -5.91
CA GLY A 162 -14.42 -26.21 -7.09
C GLY A 162 -13.41 -25.11 -6.77
N MET A 163 -13.40 -24.58 -5.55
CA MET A 163 -12.50 -23.52 -5.11
C MET A 163 -11.17 -24.03 -4.54
N GLU A 164 -11.14 -25.27 -4.03
CA GLU A 164 -9.91 -25.89 -3.52
C GLU A 164 -8.91 -26.30 -4.61
N HIS A 165 -9.35 -26.39 -5.87
CA HIS A 165 -8.52 -26.87 -6.97
C HIS A 165 -7.62 -25.78 -7.55
N GLN A 166 -6.30 -25.88 -7.30
CA GLN A 166 -5.29 -25.04 -7.95
C GLN A 166 -4.56 -25.83 -9.06
N HIS A 167 -4.57 -25.29 -10.29
CA HIS A 167 -3.80 -25.87 -11.39
C HIS A 167 -2.29 -25.81 -11.13
N ALA A 168 -1.58 -26.88 -11.53
CA ALA A 168 -0.12 -26.91 -11.42
C ALA A 168 0.52 -25.89 -12.36
N GLY A 169 1.27 -24.95 -11.78
CA GLY A 169 2.12 -24.01 -12.53
C GLY A 169 3.57 -24.48 -12.63
N HIS A 170 4.38 -23.76 -13.42
CA HIS A 170 5.82 -23.98 -13.52
C HIS A 170 6.59 -22.73 -13.08
N SER A 171 7.22 -22.76 -11.91
CA SER A 171 7.86 -21.59 -11.29
C SER A 171 9.32 -21.35 -11.73
N PHE A 172 9.87 -22.22 -12.58
CA PHE A 172 11.27 -22.18 -13.02
C PHE A 172 12.28 -22.11 -11.86
N GLY A 173 12.01 -22.86 -10.78
CA GLY A 173 12.87 -22.92 -9.59
C GLY A 173 12.66 -21.80 -8.57
N ALA A 174 11.54 -21.06 -8.62
CA ALA A 174 11.19 -20.12 -7.56
C ALA A 174 10.90 -20.85 -6.24
N ARG A 175 11.17 -20.17 -5.12
CA ARG A 175 10.97 -20.68 -3.75
C ARG A 175 9.64 -20.19 -3.14
N THR A 176 8.60 -20.05 -3.96
CA THR A 176 7.27 -19.63 -3.50
C THR A 176 6.70 -20.65 -2.51
N PRO A 177 6.29 -20.24 -1.29
CA PRO A 177 5.62 -21.13 -0.36
C PRO A 177 4.36 -21.73 -0.97
N LYS A 178 4.14 -23.04 -0.80
CA LYS A 178 2.95 -23.73 -1.32
C LYS A 178 1.70 -23.55 -0.48
N LYS A 179 1.83 -23.00 0.73
CA LYS A 179 0.73 -22.83 1.69
C LYS A 179 0.70 -21.39 2.17
N LEU A 180 1.39 -21.10 3.27
CA LEU A 180 1.33 -19.81 3.93
C LEU A 180 2.65 -19.05 3.73
N ILE A 181 2.54 -17.77 3.40
CA ILE A 181 3.63 -16.80 3.50
C ILE A 181 3.67 -16.33 4.96
N THR A 182 4.77 -16.59 5.65
CA THR A 182 4.97 -16.15 7.04
C THR A 182 5.80 -14.88 7.10
N ALA A 183 5.67 -14.12 8.19
CA ALA A 183 6.52 -12.96 8.44
C ALA A 183 8.02 -13.34 8.48
N GLU A 184 8.34 -14.56 8.93
CA GLU A 184 9.71 -15.09 8.91
C GLU A 184 10.19 -15.38 7.47
N PHE A 185 9.37 -15.95 6.60
CA PHE A 185 9.72 -16.11 5.19
C PHE A 185 9.97 -14.77 4.51
N VAL A 186 9.13 -13.77 4.78
CA VAL A 186 9.33 -12.39 4.31
C VAL A 186 10.69 -11.85 4.78
N ARG A 187 11.00 -12.00 6.07
CA ARG A 187 12.28 -11.59 6.65
C ARG A 187 13.46 -12.28 5.96
N GLU A 188 13.39 -13.59 5.72
CA GLU A 188 14.45 -14.35 5.03
C GLU A 188 14.69 -13.88 3.59
N GLU A 189 13.63 -13.62 2.83
CA GLU A 189 13.72 -13.13 1.45
C GLU A 189 14.32 -11.72 1.39
N ILE A 190 13.95 -10.85 2.33
CA ILE A 190 14.54 -9.51 2.46
C ILE A 190 16.01 -9.61 2.89
N ALA A 191 16.34 -10.40 3.91
CA ALA A 191 17.71 -10.55 4.42
C ALA A 191 18.68 -11.04 3.34
N ALA A 192 18.18 -11.92 2.47
CA ALA A 192 18.92 -12.46 1.34
C ALA A 192 18.93 -11.56 0.09
N GLY A 193 18.27 -10.40 0.14
CA GLY A 193 18.22 -9.44 -0.97
C GLY A 193 17.40 -9.91 -2.18
N ARG A 194 16.46 -10.85 -1.99
CA ARG A 194 15.56 -11.35 -3.04
C ARG A 194 14.21 -10.66 -3.07
N ALA A 195 13.89 -9.88 -2.05
CA ALA A 195 12.69 -9.07 -1.95
C ALA A 195 12.93 -7.75 -1.23
N ILE A 196 12.08 -6.76 -1.47
CA ILE A 196 12.12 -5.44 -0.84
C ILE A 196 10.72 -4.99 -0.41
N ILE A 197 10.68 -4.11 0.61
CA ILE A 197 9.48 -3.39 1.05
C ILE A 197 9.79 -1.88 0.94
N PRO A 198 9.28 -1.18 -0.09
CA PRO A 198 9.62 0.23 -0.38
C PRO A 198 8.85 1.21 0.52
N ASN A 199 9.30 1.33 1.77
CA ASN A 199 8.50 1.97 2.83
C ASN A 199 9.30 3.04 3.60
N ASN A 200 9.56 4.18 2.95
CA ASN A 200 10.27 5.31 3.54
C ASN A 200 9.65 5.72 4.91
N ILE A 201 10.50 6.07 5.88
CA ILE A 201 10.09 6.52 7.22
C ILE A 201 9.30 7.84 7.20
N ASN A 202 9.38 8.59 6.09
CA ASN A 202 8.63 9.83 5.88
C ASN A 202 7.34 9.64 5.07
N HIS A 203 6.98 8.41 4.70
CA HIS A 203 5.73 8.07 4.01
C HIS A 203 4.89 7.08 4.84
N PRO A 204 4.45 7.44 6.06
CA PRO A 204 3.70 6.55 6.94
C PRO A 204 2.23 6.32 6.56
N GLU A 205 1.72 7.04 5.57
CA GLU A 205 0.42 6.82 4.94
C GLU A 205 0.41 5.53 4.12
N SER A 206 1.58 5.10 3.62
CA SER A 206 1.71 3.90 2.78
C SER A 206 1.21 2.64 3.48
N GLU A 207 0.35 1.89 2.81
CA GLU A 207 0.07 0.50 3.17
C GLU A 207 1.21 -0.40 2.66
N PRO A 208 1.96 -1.11 3.52
CA PRO A 208 3.12 -1.90 3.07
C PRO A 208 2.78 -2.93 1.99
N MET A 209 3.71 -3.09 1.05
CA MET A 209 3.69 -4.11 0.01
C MET A 209 5.11 -4.67 -0.22
N ILE A 210 5.21 -5.86 -0.79
CA ILE A 210 6.49 -6.54 -1.03
C ILE A 210 6.70 -6.81 -2.53
N ILE A 211 7.92 -6.57 -2.99
CA ILE A 211 8.35 -6.85 -4.36
C ILE A 211 9.43 -7.92 -4.29
N GLY A 212 9.18 -9.07 -4.92
CA GLY A 212 10.14 -10.17 -5.03
C GLY A 212 9.58 -11.35 -5.82
N ARG A 213 10.47 -12.20 -6.34
CA ARG A 213 10.10 -13.31 -7.24
C ARG A 213 9.16 -14.35 -6.62
N ASN A 214 9.21 -14.49 -5.29
CA ASN A 214 8.47 -15.51 -4.54
C ASN A 214 7.13 -14.99 -3.98
N PHE A 215 6.68 -13.82 -4.44
CA PHE A 215 5.45 -13.14 -4.05
C PHE A 215 4.56 -12.92 -5.29
N LEU A 216 3.34 -12.41 -5.10
CA LEU A 216 2.49 -11.99 -6.22
C LEU A 216 3.25 -10.99 -7.11
N VAL A 217 3.06 -11.07 -8.41
CA VAL A 217 3.63 -10.09 -9.35
C VAL A 217 2.98 -8.74 -9.07
N LYS A 218 3.81 -7.69 -9.04
CA LYS A 218 3.40 -6.31 -8.75
C LYS A 218 3.49 -5.46 -10.01
N ILE A 219 2.59 -4.50 -10.15
CA ILE A 219 2.53 -3.58 -11.28
C ILE A 219 2.67 -2.13 -10.83
N ASN A 220 3.29 -1.31 -11.69
CA ASN A 220 3.49 0.11 -11.46
C ASN A 220 2.69 0.93 -12.48
N ALA A 221 2.07 2.02 -12.04
CA ALA A 221 1.51 3.05 -12.91
C ALA A 221 2.37 4.32 -12.88
N ASN A 222 2.60 4.91 -14.05
CA ASN A 222 3.26 6.21 -14.14
C ASN A 222 2.20 7.31 -14.17
N ILE A 223 2.38 8.32 -13.32
CA ILE A 223 1.58 9.55 -13.29
C ILE A 223 2.52 10.75 -13.50
N GLY A 224 1.97 11.96 -13.49
CA GLY A 224 2.76 13.18 -13.57
C GLY A 224 2.16 14.21 -14.51
N ASN A 225 2.55 15.45 -14.25
CA ASN A 225 2.15 16.61 -15.03
C ASN A 225 3.04 16.77 -16.27
N SER A 226 2.44 17.30 -17.34
CA SER A 226 3.21 17.83 -18.47
C SER A 226 3.19 19.35 -18.42
N ALA A 227 4.14 20.00 -19.09
CA ALA A 227 4.23 21.46 -19.16
C ALA A 227 2.99 22.15 -19.78
N VAL A 228 2.04 21.39 -20.33
CA VAL A 228 0.94 21.88 -21.15
C VAL A 228 -0.40 21.88 -20.39
N THR A 229 -0.65 20.93 -19.49
CA THR A 229 -1.90 20.82 -18.70
C THR A 229 -1.75 19.84 -17.53
N SER A 230 -1.95 20.28 -16.28
CA SER A 230 -2.68 19.54 -15.23
C SER A 230 -2.82 20.39 -13.95
N SER A 231 -3.92 20.22 -13.19
CA SER A 231 -4.03 20.75 -11.82
C SER A 231 -3.56 19.73 -10.78
N ILE A 232 -3.36 20.15 -9.53
CA ILE A 232 -2.99 19.25 -8.42
C ILE A 232 -4.08 18.17 -8.23
N GLU A 233 -5.34 18.55 -8.27
CA GLU A 233 -6.47 17.64 -8.09
C GLU A 233 -6.53 16.55 -9.17
N GLU A 234 -6.16 16.87 -10.41
CA GLU A 234 -6.06 15.89 -11.50
C GLU A 234 -4.92 14.89 -11.28
N GLU A 235 -3.78 15.33 -10.75
CA GLU A 235 -2.67 14.42 -10.40
C GLU A 235 -3.06 13.47 -9.27
N VAL A 236 -3.74 13.99 -8.23
CA VAL A 236 -4.26 13.18 -7.14
C VAL A 236 -5.31 12.18 -7.63
N ASP A 237 -6.26 12.59 -8.49
CA ASP A 237 -7.25 11.67 -9.05
C ASP A 237 -6.60 10.59 -9.93
N LYS A 238 -5.57 10.93 -10.72
CA LYS A 238 -4.79 9.92 -11.46
C LYS A 238 -4.13 8.90 -10.54
N ALA A 239 -3.56 9.34 -9.43
CA ALA A 239 -2.97 8.46 -8.42
C ALA A 239 -4.03 7.52 -7.81
N VAL A 240 -5.16 8.09 -7.37
CA VAL A 240 -6.29 7.33 -6.81
C VAL A 240 -6.85 6.34 -7.82
N TRP A 241 -7.02 6.77 -9.07
CA TRP A 241 -7.56 5.93 -10.15
C TRP A 241 -6.63 4.78 -10.50
N ALA A 242 -5.32 5.02 -10.55
CA ALA A 242 -4.33 3.97 -10.78
C ALA A 242 -4.37 2.92 -9.67
N CYS A 243 -4.27 3.36 -8.42
CA CYS A 243 -4.31 2.47 -7.24
C CYS A 243 -5.65 1.72 -7.15
N ARG A 244 -6.76 2.37 -7.50
CA ARG A 244 -8.08 1.75 -7.59
C ARG A 244 -8.03 0.53 -8.52
N TRP A 245 -7.47 0.67 -9.72
CA TRP A 245 -7.48 -0.40 -10.72
C TRP A 245 -6.34 -1.43 -10.60
N GLY A 246 -5.61 -1.42 -9.48
CA GLY A 246 -4.64 -2.47 -9.17
C GLY A 246 -3.17 -2.04 -9.30
N ALA A 247 -2.86 -0.76 -9.48
CA ALA A 247 -1.47 -0.30 -9.39
C ALA A 247 -0.95 -0.51 -7.97
N ASP A 248 0.09 -1.34 -7.81
CA ASP A 248 0.73 -1.59 -6.53
C ASP A 248 1.66 -0.46 -6.10
N THR A 249 2.29 0.18 -7.10
CA THR A 249 3.11 1.36 -6.92
C THR A 249 2.77 2.40 -7.98
N ILE A 250 3.02 3.65 -7.62
CA ILE A 250 2.94 4.78 -8.55
C ILE A 250 4.29 5.46 -8.62
N MET A 251 4.60 6.01 -9.78
CA MET A 251 5.78 6.85 -9.98
C MET A 251 5.35 8.16 -10.60
N ASP A 252 5.60 9.26 -9.88
CA ASP A 252 5.44 10.61 -10.40
C ASP A 252 6.65 10.95 -11.28
N LEU A 253 6.38 11.11 -12.58
CA LEU A 253 7.34 11.47 -13.63
C LEU A 253 7.13 12.91 -14.13
N SER A 254 6.55 13.78 -13.31
CA SER A 254 6.33 15.19 -13.62
C SER A 254 7.60 15.89 -14.07
N THR A 255 7.52 16.65 -15.16
CA THR A 255 8.65 17.43 -15.71
C THR A 255 8.35 18.93 -15.78
N GLY A 256 7.20 19.38 -15.24
CA GLY A 256 6.73 20.76 -15.30
C GLY A 256 7.30 21.69 -14.22
N LYS A 257 6.62 22.81 -14.01
CA LYS A 257 6.85 23.67 -12.83
C LYS A 257 6.23 23.02 -11.59
N ASN A 258 6.69 23.43 -10.40
CA ASN A 258 6.09 23.06 -9.11
C ASN A 258 6.01 21.54 -8.83
N ILE A 259 6.98 20.77 -9.34
CA ILE A 259 7.07 19.31 -9.13
C ILE A 259 7.08 18.96 -7.64
N HIS A 260 7.74 19.78 -6.81
CA HIS A 260 7.86 19.50 -5.39
C HIS A 260 6.50 19.57 -4.68
N GLU A 261 5.72 20.60 -4.98
CA GLU A 261 4.42 20.84 -4.38
C GLU A 261 3.42 19.81 -4.89
N THR A 262 3.38 19.56 -6.21
CA THR A 262 2.53 18.52 -6.80
C THR A 262 2.75 17.15 -6.17
N ARG A 263 4.00 16.78 -5.85
CA ARG A 263 4.33 15.48 -5.26
C ARG A 263 4.04 15.37 -3.76
N GLU A 264 3.81 16.49 -3.08
CA GLU A 264 3.46 16.50 -1.66
C GLU A 264 1.97 16.19 -1.45
N TRP A 265 1.12 16.45 -2.45
CA TRP A 265 -0.30 16.09 -2.49
C TRP A 265 -0.52 14.59 -2.80
#